data_AF-L1MII1-F1
#
_entry.id   AF-L1MII1-F1
#
_cell.length_a   1.000
_cell.length_b   1.000
_cell.length_c   1.000
_cell.angle_alpha   90.00
_cell.angle_beta   90.00
_cell.angle_gamma   90.00
#
_symmetry.space_group_name_H-M   'P 1'
#
loop_
_entity.id
_entity.type
_entity.pdbx_description
1 polymer ?
#
loop_
_entity_poly.entity_id
_entity_poly.type
_entity_poly.pdbx_seq_one_letter_code
_entity_poly.pdbx_strand_id
1 'polypeptide(L)'
;MHQAQAFKTATTEGLPDALAVMDPFHVVRLGGDALDQCRRRVQQDFHGHRGCKDDPLYRARRLLRTNADLFTEKQQDRLKALFIVDTHVKVEVTWSM
;
A
#
# COMPACT_ATOMS: atom_id res chain seq x y z
N MET A 1 3.94 -9.68 -16.84
CA MET A 1 2.60 -9.15 -17.21
C MET A 1 1.91 -9.91 -18.35
N HIS A 2 2.51 -10.94 -18.95
CA HIS A 2 1.99 -11.55 -20.19
C HIS A 2 0.79 -12.51 -20.02
N GLN A 3 0.52 -13.02 -18.81
CA GLN A 3 -0.53 -14.04 -18.62
C GLN A 3 -1.95 -13.47 -18.48
N ALA A 4 -2.12 -12.26 -17.93
CA ALA A 4 -3.47 -11.68 -17.71
C ALA A 4 -4.24 -11.45 -19.01
N GLN A 5 -3.53 -11.15 -20.11
CA GLN A 5 -4.15 -10.86 -21.40
C GLN A 5 -4.77 -12.13 -22.04
N ALA A 6 -4.10 -13.27 -21.94
CA ALA A 6 -4.60 -14.53 -22.49
C ALA A 6 -5.87 -15.00 -21.77
N PHE A 7 -5.92 -14.89 -20.43
CA PHE A 7 -7.12 -15.19 -19.66
C PHE A 7 -8.27 -14.25 -19.98
N LYS A 8 -8.00 -12.95 -20.14
CA LYS A 8 -9.02 -11.97 -20.52
C LYS A 8 -9.66 -12.33 -21.87
N THR A 9 -8.86 -12.61 -22.89
CA THR A 9 -9.36 -13.03 -24.22
C THR A 9 -10.20 -14.30 -24.14
N ALA A 10 -9.69 -15.35 -23.51
CA ALA A 10 -10.40 -16.63 -23.39
C ALA A 10 -11.72 -16.50 -22.61
N THR A 11 -11.76 -15.63 -21.60
CA THR A 11 -12.98 -15.39 -20.81
C THR A 11 -14.02 -14.61 -21.61
N THR A 12 -13.61 -13.59 -22.37
CA THR A 12 -14.53 -12.83 -23.24
C THR A 12 -15.13 -13.70 -24.35
N GLU A 13 -14.36 -14.66 -24.89
CA GLU A 13 -14.84 -15.59 -25.91
C GLU A 13 -15.72 -16.71 -25.33
N GLY A 14 -15.34 -17.27 -24.18
CA GLY A 14 -16.04 -18.41 -23.56
C GLY A 14 -17.24 -18.03 -22.69
N LEU A 15 -17.30 -16.79 -22.19
CA LEU A 15 -18.32 -16.28 -21.28
C LEU A 15 -18.70 -14.83 -21.66
N PRO A 16 -19.39 -14.64 -22.80
CA PRO A 16 -19.63 -13.31 -23.36
C PRO A 16 -20.47 -12.40 -22.45
N ASP A 17 -21.33 -12.98 -21.60
CA ASP A 17 -22.19 -12.24 -20.67
C ASP A 17 -21.54 -12.00 -19.29
N ALA A 18 -20.34 -12.55 -19.05
CA ALA A 18 -19.66 -12.39 -17.77
C ALA A 18 -18.93 -11.04 -17.67
N LEU A 19 -19.13 -10.34 -16.54
CA LEU A 19 -18.39 -9.11 -16.25
C LEU A 19 -16.99 -9.45 -15.72
N ALA A 20 -15.96 -8.97 -16.42
CA ALA A 20 -14.59 -9.04 -15.93
C ALA A 20 -14.40 -8.04 -14.77
N VAL A 21 -14.11 -8.56 -13.58
CA VAL A 21 -13.80 -7.77 -12.38
C VAL A 21 -12.36 -8.01 -11.92
N MET A 22 -11.76 -7.03 -11.27
CA MET A 22 -10.50 -7.24 -10.57
C MET A 22 -10.77 -7.99 -9.27
N ASP A 23 -9.98 -9.04 -9.01
CA ASP A 23 -10.08 -9.79 -7.77
C ASP A 23 -9.69 -8.90 -6.55
N PRO A 24 -10.55 -8.76 -5.52
CA PRO A 24 -10.28 -7.89 -4.38
C PRO A 24 -8.98 -8.21 -3.65
N PHE A 25 -8.59 -9.49 -3.54
CA PHE A 25 -7.34 -9.85 -2.88
C PHE A 25 -6.12 -9.37 -3.66
N HIS A 26 -6.17 -9.44 -4.99
CA HIS A 26 -5.13 -8.91 -5.85
C HIS A 26 -5.06 -7.39 -5.82
N VAL A 27 -6.21 -6.70 -5.79
CA VAL A 27 -6.27 -5.22 -5.68
C VAL A 27 -5.68 -4.75 -4.36
N VAL A 28 -6.12 -5.32 -3.24
CA VAL A 28 -5.60 -4.98 -1.90
C VAL A 28 -4.10 -5.24 -1.81
N ARG A 29 -3.63 -6.36 -2.36
CA ARG A 29 -2.19 -6.65 -2.43
C ARG A 29 -1.44 -5.61 -3.25
N LEU A 30 -1.95 -5.21 -4.41
CA LEU A 30 -1.31 -4.22 -5.29
C LEU A 30 -1.17 -2.86 -4.60
N GLY A 31 -2.23 -2.38 -3.93
CA GLY A 31 -2.17 -1.14 -3.14
C GLY A 31 -1.17 -1.23 -2.00
N GLY A 32 -1.19 -2.34 -1.25
CA GLY A 32 -0.23 -2.59 -0.17
C GLY A 32 1.22 -2.64 -0.66
N ASP A 33 1.48 -3.25 -1.82
CA ASP A 33 2.81 -3.33 -2.42
C ASP A 33 3.31 -1.95 -2.90
N ALA A 34 2.42 -1.12 -3.46
CA ALA A 34 2.74 0.25 -3.86
C ALA A 34 3.10 1.12 -2.64
N LEU A 35 2.32 1.02 -1.56
CA LEU A 35 2.60 1.71 -0.30
C LEU A 35 3.93 1.25 0.31
N ASP A 36 4.20 -0.05 0.32
CA ASP A 36 5.47 -0.59 0.83
C ASP A 36 6.67 -0.13 0.01
N GLN A 37 6.54 -0.01 -1.31
CA GLN A 37 7.58 0.55 -2.17
C GLN A 37 7.84 2.03 -1.88
N CYS A 38 6.78 2.84 -1.78
CA CYS A 38 6.90 4.26 -1.45
C CYS A 38 7.61 4.45 -0.10
N ARG A 39 7.16 3.72 0.93
CA ARG A 39 7.75 3.74 2.28
C ARG A 39 9.22 3.34 2.29
N ARG A 40 9.60 2.28 1.56
CA ARG A 40 11.00 1.82 1.47
C ARG A 40 11.89 2.83 0.74
N ARG A 41 11.38 3.43 -0.34
CA ARG A 41 12.11 4.46 -1.08
C ARG A 41 12.35 5.69 -0.21
N VAL A 42 11.32 6.23 0.44
CA VAL A 42 11.45 7.35 1.38
C VAL A 42 12.47 7.03 2.48
N GLN A 43 12.40 5.84 3.08
CA GLN A 43 13.39 5.41 4.08
C GLN A 43 14.83 5.41 3.55
N GLN A 44 15.06 4.84 2.36
CA GLN A 44 16.37 4.82 1.73
C GLN A 44 16.86 6.23 1.39
N ASP A 45 16.00 7.09 0.86
CA ASP A 45 16.32 8.46 0.44
C ASP A 45 16.74 9.32 1.66
N PHE A 46 16.06 9.17 2.81
CA PHE A 46 16.30 10.01 3.98
C PHE A 46 17.35 9.46 4.96
N HIS A 47 17.41 8.14 5.15
CA HIS A 47 18.33 7.53 6.11
C HIS A 47 19.58 6.92 5.45
N GLY A 48 19.60 6.78 4.12
CA GLY A 48 20.72 6.16 3.39
C GLY A 48 20.76 4.63 3.53
N HIS A 49 19.79 4.03 4.21
CA HIS A 49 19.70 2.57 4.40
C HIS A 49 18.26 2.09 4.34
N ARG A 50 18.11 0.77 4.20
CA ARG A 50 16.81 0.12 4.33
C ARG A 50 16.29 0.32 5.75
N GLY A 51 14.99 0.59 5.88
CA GLY A 51 14.37 0.82 7.19
C GLY A 51 14.61 -0.32 8.20
N CYS A 52 14.94 0.08 9.42
CA CYS A 52 15.32 -0.73 10.56
C CYS A 52 14.37 -0.51 11.76
N LYS A 53 14.56 -1.24 12.86
CA LYS A 53 13.63 -1.26 14.00
C LYS A 53 13.39 0.12 14.64
N ASP A 54 14.34 1.04 14.53
CA ASP A 54 14.29 2.35 15.18
C ASP A 54 13.71 3.42 14.25
N ASP A 55 13.59 3.14 12.95
CA ASP A 55 13.07 4.09 11.97
C ASP A 55 11.54 4.23 12.07
N PRO A 56 11.01 5.47 12.15
CA PRO A 56 9.57 5.71 12.35
C PRO A 56 8.68 5.01 11.33
N LEU A 57 8.99 5.12 10.03
CA LEU A 57 8.20 4.47 8.97
C LEU A 57 8.32 2.95 9.02
N TYR A 58 9.47 2.39 9.39
CA TYR A 58 9.59 0.95 9.56
C TYR A 58 8.76 0.46 10.75
N ARG A 59 8.76 1.19 11.88
CA ARG A 59 7.93 0.87 13.05
C ARG A 59 6.45 0.93 12.72
N ALA A 60 6.02 1.90 11.92
CA ALA A 60 4.63 2.09 11.53
C ALA A 60 4.12 1.13 10.43
N ARG A 61 4.98 0.27 9.85
CA ARG A 61 4.63 -0.58 8.68
C ARG A 61 3.35 -1.41 8.83
N ARG A 62 3.01 -1.86 10.04
CA ARG A 62 1.76 -2.61 10.29
C ARG A 62 0.56 -1.67 10.37
N LEU A 63 0.72 -0.55 11.06
CA LEU A 63 -0.32 0.47 11.20
C LEU A 63 -0.74 1.02 9.82
N LEU A 64 0.24 1.27 8.95
CA LEU A 64 0.03 1.71 7.56
C LEU A 64 -0.74 0.70 6.69
N ARG A 65 -0.83 -0.58 7.09
CA ARG A 65 -1.58 -1.62 6.37
C ARG A 65 -2.91 -1.97 7.04
N THR A 66 -3.19 -1.40 8.20
CA THR A 66 -4.45 -1.61 8.90
C THR A 66 -5.47 -0.61 8.37
N ASN A 67 -6.70 -1.05 8.18
CA ASN A 67 -7.80 -0.16 7.77
C ASN A 67 -7.99 0.94 8.83
N ALA A 68 -8.11 2.19 8.38
CA ALA A 68 -8.25 3.36 9.23
C ALA A 68 -9.48 3.27 10.17
N ASP A 69 -10.57 2.65 9.71
CA ASP A 69 -11.80 2.45 10.50
C ASP A 69 -11.58 1.51 11.70
N LEU A 70 -10.50 0.73 11.68
CA LEU A 70 -10.15 -0.22 12.74
C LEU A 70 -9.11 0.33 13.72
N PHE A 71 -8.71 1.60 13.59
CA PHE A 71 -7.74 2.20 14.50
C PHE A 71 -8.37 2.52 15.85
N THR A 72 -7.68 2.09 16.91
CA THR A 72 -7.83 2.69 18.24
C THR A 72 -7.37 4.15 18.21
N GLU A 73 -7.87 4.98 19.13
CA GLU A 73 -7.43 6.38 19.28
C GLU A 73 -5.90 6.51 19.34
N LYS A 74 -5.26 5.64 20.14
CA LYS A 74 -3.79 5.59 20.26
C LYS A 74 -3.08 5.28 18.94
N GLN A 75 -3.69 4.48 18.07
CA GLN A 75 -3.16 4.21 16.73
C GLN A 75 -3.34 5.42 15.81
N GLN A 76 -4.48 6.10 15.88
CA GLN A 76 -4.71 7.34 15.14
C GLN A 76 -3.69 8.41 15.52
N ASP A 77 -3.44 8.62 16.82
CA ASP A 77 -2.47 9.61 17.30
C ASP A 77 -1.05 9.29 16.84
N ARG A 78 -0.67 8.01 16.87
CA ARG A 78 0.63 7.56 16.34
C ARG A 78 0.76 7.82 14.84
N LEU A 79 -0.31 7.64 14.07
CA LEU A 79 -0.30 7.89 12.64
C LEU A 79 -0.22 9.39 12.34
N LYS A 80 -1.00 10.21 13.04
CA LYS A 80 -0.93 11.67 12.96
C LYS A 80 0.49 12.16 13.27
N ALA A 81 1.08 11.70 14.38
CA ALA A 81 2.44 12.05 14.76
C ALA A 81 3.49 11.61 13.71
N LEU A 82 3.27 10.47 13.05
CA LEU A 82 4.14 10.02 11.96
C LEU A 82 4.11 10.97 10.78
N PHE A 83 2.95 11.51 10.41
CA PHE A 83 2.78 12.34 9.21
C PHE A 83 3.04 13.85 9.41
N ILE A 84 3.24 14.32 10.65
CA ILE A 84 3.71 15.69 10.90
C ILE A 84 5.09 15.97 10.27
N VAL A 85 5.89 14.93 10.01
CA VAL A 85 7.23 15.08 9.44
C VAL A 85 7.16 15.23 7.92
N ASP A 86 7.59 16.37 7.38
CA ASP A 86 7.56 16.70 5.94
C ASP A 86 8.17 15.60 5.04
N THR A 87 9.20 14.92 5.52
CA THR A 87 9.86 13.82 4.80
C THR A 87 8.92 12.64 4.52
N HIS A 88 7.84 12.51 5.29
CA HIS A 88 6.85 11.44 5.17
C HIS A 88 5.65 11.79 4.28
N VAL A 89 5.54 13.02 3.75
CA VAL A 89 4.39 13.45 2.93
C VAL A 89 4.10 12.51 1.76
N LYS A 90 5.14 11.97 1.11
CA LYS A 90 4.98 11.01 0.00
C LYS A 90 4.30 9.73 0.47
N VAL A 91 4.59 9.28 1.70
CA VAL A 91 3.98 8.08 2.28
C VAL A 91 2.55 8.37 2.72
N GLU A 92 2.29 9.54 3.30
CA GLU A 92 0.94 9.98 3.68
C GLU A 92 0.00 10.01 2.48
N VAL A 93 0.39 10.70 1.41
CA VAL A 93 -0.41 10.79 0.19
C VAL A 93 -0.67 9.41 -0.40
N THR A 94 0.33 8.52 -0.41
CA THR A 94 0.16 7.15 -0.92
C THR A 94 -0.78 6.33 -0.04
N TRP A 95 -0.80 6.58 1.27
CA TRP A 95 -1.63 5.86 2.23
C TRP A 95 -3.11 6.30 2.19
N SER A 96 -3.37 7.57 1.85
CA SER A 96 -4.72 8.13 1.77
C SER A 96 -5.47 7.91 0.45
N MET A 97 -4.83 7.24 -0.53
CA MET A 97 -5.42 6.94 -1.85
C MET A 97 -6.40 5.77 -1.82
#